data_AF-A0A938G1T7-F1
#
_entry.id   AF-A0A938G1T7-F1
#
_cell.length_a   1.000
_cell.length_b   1.000
_cell.length_c   1.000
_cell.angle_alpha   90.00
_cell.angle_beta   90.00
_cell.angle_gamma   90.00
#
_symmetry.space_group_name_H-M   'P 1'
#
loop_
_entity.id
_entity.type
_entity.pdbx_description
1 polymer ?
#
loop_
_entity_poly.entity_id
_entity_poly.type
_entity_poly.pdbx_seq_one_letter_code
_entity_poly.pdbx_strand_id
1 'polypeptide(L)'
;MARTLIRTLVSLSATATFAFATGSVDAQTPLSTDDPLLTTTDGTRTLTVSKSQDLDGNGDTVIVEGSGFDVTKGIYVGLCVKPAAGGAPSPCGGGADRAGTGGASVWISSNPPGYGVNLAIPYGPNGSFRVEFGVGPTINDVIDCRSVDCAIVTKNDHTIYDDRSQDLIIPITFTGEAPTTTVPAATDAPANTEAVTEITVADNLDELTAIATGRDEGSNIGLIVFFSAVLVVVIGGAVLLTRARKNRGS
;
A
#
# COMPACT_ATOMS: atom_id res chain seq x y z
N MET A 1 -3.40 -87.83 32.70
CA MET A 1 -2.67 -86.73 33.38
C MET A 1 -2.01 -85.87 32.31
N ALA A 2 -2.61 -84.71 31.97
CA ALA A 2 -2.01 -83.76 31.03
C ALA A 2 -2.17 -82.36 31.62
N ARG A 3 -1.06 -81.76 32.02
CA ARG A 3 -0.98 -80.46 32.70
C ARG A 3 -1.01 -79.35 31.66
N THR A 4 -2.03 -78.50 31.74
CA THR A 4 -2.17 -77.26 30.97
C THR A 4 -1.08 -76.26 31.38
N LEU A 5 -0.18 -75.90 30.46
CA LEU A 5 0.80 -74.83 30.64
C LEU A 5 0.16 -73.49 30.24
N ILE A 6 -0.15 -72.67 31.24
CA ILE A 6 -0.58 -71.28 31.05
C ILE A 6 0.68 -70.46 30.70
N ARG A 7 0.74 -69.97 29.45
CA ARG A 7 1.73 -68.98 29.02
C ARG A 7 1.19 -67.59 29.33
N THR A 8 1.72 -66.96 30.38
CA THR A 8 1.45 -65.56 30.72
C THR A 8 2.15 -64.65 29.71
N LEU A 9 1.37 -63.97 28.86
CA LEU A 9 1.85 -62.87 28.02
C LEU A 9 1.87 -61.59 28.88
N VAL A 10 3.07 -61.06 29.14
CA VAL A 10 3.26 -59.73 29.73
C VAL A 10 3.29 -58.71 28.59
N SER A 11 2.24 -57.91 28.47
CA SER A 11 2.17 -56.76 27.56
C SER A 11 2.99 -55.59 28.13
N LEU A 12 4.08 -55.23 27.45
CA LEU A 12 4.87 -54.06 27.76
C LEU A 12 4.28 -52.84 27.01
N SER A 13 3.43 -52.06 27.66
CA SER A 13 2.94 -50.79 27.12
C SER A 13 4.01 -49.71 27.35
N ALA A 14 4.76 -49.37 26.30
CA ALA A 14 5.66 -48.22 26.28
C ALA A 14 4.83 -46.93 26.12
N THR A 15 4.61 -46.22 27.21
CA THR A 15 4.06 -44.86 27.21
C THR A 15 5.15 -43.90 26.72
N ALA A 16 5.09 -43.50 25.45
CA ALA A 16 5.90 -42.42 24.93
C ALA A 16 5.32 -41.08 25.40
N THR A 17 5.95 -40.46 26.41
CA THR A 17 5.63 -39.12 26.86
C THR A 17 6.16 -38.13 25.82
N PHE A 18 5.28 -37.61 24.97
CA PHE A 18 5.61 -36.45 24.12
C PHE A 18 5.67 -35.21 25.00
N ALA A 19 6.88 -34.74 25.30
CA ALA A 19 7.08 -33.41 25.87
C ALA A 19 6.82 -32.39 24.75
N PHE A 20 5.66 -31.74 24.79
CA PHE A 20 5.42 -30.54 24.00
C PHE A 20 6.29 -29.43 24.58
N ALA A 21 7.35 -29.06 23.87
CA ALA A 21 8.01 -27.78 24.10
C ALA A 21 7.00 -26.69 23.77
N THR A 22 6.37 -26.10 24.78
CA THR A 22 5.65 -24.84 24.62
C THR A 22 6.68 -23.80 24.23
N GLY A 23 6.80 -23.51 22.93
CA GLY A 23 7.56 -22.38 22.46
C GLY A 23 6.99 -21.14 23.16
N SER A 24 7.82 -20.51 23.98
CA SER A 24 7.54 -19.18 24.50
C SER A 24 7.32 -18.28 23.29
N VAL A 25 6.08 -17.82 23.09
CA VAL A 25 5.86 -16.59 22.34
C VAL A 25 6.65 -15.54 23.10
N ASP A 26 7.74 -15.05 22.52
CA ASP A 26 8.48 -13.92 23.09
C ASP A 26 7.47 -12.77 23.19
N ALA A 27 6.95 -12.55 24.40
CA ALA A 27 6.17 -11.37 24.70
C ALA A 27 7.16 -10.20 24.64
N GLN A 28 7.37 -9.67 23.44
CA GLN A 28 8.15 -8.45 23.28
C GLN A 28 7.53 -7.39 24.18
N THR A 29 8.37 -6.75 25.00
CA THR A 29 7.92 -5.74 25.95
C THR A 29 7.24 -4.61 25.16
N PRO A 30 6.00 -4.21 25.50
CA PRO A 30 5.31 -3.13 24.82
C PRO A 30 6.09 -1.83 24.99
N LEU A 31 5.99 -0.94 24.01
CA LEU A 31 6.58 0.39 24.08
C LEU A 31 5.88 1.24 25.15
N SER A 32 6.65 2.10 25.81
CA SER A 32 6.07 3.09 26.74
C SER A 32 5.23 4.10 25.97
N THR A 33 4.11 4.53 26.56
CA THR A 33 3.18 5.51 25.97
C THR A 33 3.29 6.90 26.58
N ASP A 34 4.27 7.12 27.46
CA ASP A 34 4.38 8.35 28.27
C ASP A 34 5.09 9.49 27.52
N ASP A 35 5.76 9.20 26.40
CA ASP A 35 6.49 10.20 25.61
C ASP A 35 5.61 10.79 24.49
N PRO A 36 5.25 12.09 24.55
CA PRO A 36 4.41 12.73 23.54
C PRO A 36 5.06 12.85 22.16
N LEU A 37 6.38 12.62 22.03
CA LEU A 37 7.06 12.56 20.74
C LEU A 37 6.98 11.19 20.10
N LEU A 38 6.72 10.15 20.89
CA LEU A 38 6.67 8.75 20.45
C LEU A 38 5.25 8.22 20.38
N THR A 39 4.29 8.89 21.02
CA THR A 39 2.93 8.41 21.14
C THR A 39 1.91 9.48 20.73
N THR A 40 0.88 9.06 20.02
CA THR A 40 -0.30 9.87 19.72
C THR A 40 -1.58 9.08 19.94
N THR A 41 -2.65 9.76 20.33
CA THR A 41 -3.97 9.15 20.59
C THR A 41 -5.09 10.10 20.19
N ASP A 42 -6.19 9.54 19.69
CA ASP A 42 -7.46 10.24 19.45
C ASP A 42 -8.51 9.97 20.57
N GLY A 43 -8.09 9.31 21.65
CA GLY A 43 -8.95 8.84 22.75
C GLY A 43 -9.57 7.46 22.55
N THR A 44 -9.55 6.92 21.32
CA THR A 44 -9.99 5.56 20.99
C THR A 44 -8.82 4.67 20.58
N ARG A 45 -7.94 5.22 19.73
CA ARG A 45 -6.74 4.59 19.20
C ARG A 45 -5.51 5.18 19.85
N THR A 46 -4.47 4.36 19.91
CA THR A 46 -3.12 4.80 20.27
C THR A 46 -2.14 4.24 19.26
N LEU A 47 -1.23 5.10 18.80
CA LEU A 47 -0.09 4.74 17.97
C LEU A 47 1.18 5.12 18.74
N THR A 48 2.12 4.19 18.83
CA THR A 48 3.41 4.40 19.47
C THR A 48 4.54 3.92 18.57
N VAL A 49 5.64 4.67 18.53
CA VAL A 49 6.86 4.29 17.82
C VAL A 49 8.03 4.17 18.77
N SER A 50 8.99 3.29 18.48
CA SER A 50 10.18 3.14 19.34
C SER A 50 11.16 4.32 19.21
N LYS A 51 11.07 5.08 18.11
CA LYS A 51 11.91 6.23 17.80
C LYS A 51 11.19 7.10 16.77
N SER A 52 11.16 8.41 16.99
CA SER A 52 10.65 9.40 16.02
C SER A 52 11.67 10.47 15.68
N GLN A 53 12.58 10.78 16.62
CA GLN A 53 13.59 11.81 16.46
C GLN A 53 14.95 11.21 16.13
N ASP A 54 15.77 11.99 15.42
CA ASP A 54 17.15 11.67 15.10
C ASP A 54 17.31 10.30 14.42
N LEU A 55 16.37 9.97 13.52
CA LEU A 55 16.46 8.78 12.68
C LEU A 55 17.71 8.84 11.79
N ASP A 56 18.35 7.71 11.52
CA ASP A 56 19.53 7.66 10.64
C ASP A 56 19.14 8.12 9.23
N GLY A 57 19.84 9.12 8.69
CA GLY A 57 19.63 9.61 7.32
C GLY A 57 19.93 8.58 6.22
N ASN A 58 20.53 7.44 6.56
CA ASN A 58 20.71 6.29 5.66
C ASN A 58 19.59 5.24 5.79
N GLY A 59 18.64 5.46 6.71
CA GLY A 59 17.55 4.56 7.04
C GLY A 59 17.69 3.95 8.42
N ASP A 60 16.55 3.78 9.09
CA ASP A 60 16.41 3.16 10.41
C ASP A 60 15.30 2.08 10.36
N THR A 61 15.29 1.18 11.34
CA THR A 61 14.14 0.31 11.60
C THR A 61 13.47 0.75 12.90
N VAL A 62 12.18 1.08 12.81
CA VAL A 62 11.36 1.53 13.94
C VAL A 62 10.31 0.47 14.26
N ILE A 63 10.11 0.18 15.53
CA ILE A 63 8.95 -0.62 15.96
C ILE A 63 7.75 0.31 16.03
N VAL A 64 6.66 -0.08 15.36
CA VAL A 64 5.38 0.64 15.41
C VAL A 64 4.34 -0.26 16.06
N GLU A 65 3.74 0.23 17.14
CA GLU A 65 2.67 -0.43 17.88
C GLU A 65 1.38 0.39 17.78
N GLY A 66 0.28 -0.29 17.48
CA GLY A 66 -1.05 0.32 17.46
C GLY A 66 -2.03 -0.45 18.32
N SER A 67 -3.05 0.23 18.84
CA SER A 67 -4.18 -0.37 19.56
C SER A 67 -5.46 0.44 19.36
N GLY A 68 -6.62 -0.21 19.52
CA GLY A 68 -7.94 0.43 19.40
C GLY A 68 -8.40 0.68 17.97
N PHE A 69 -7.71 0.14 16.96
CA PHE A 69 -8.09 0.29 15.57
C PHE A 69 -9.36 -0.51 15.23
N ASP A 70 -10.07 -0.07 14.19
CA ASP A 70 -11.32 -0.68 13.73
C ASP A 70 -10.91 -1.78 12.76
N VAL A 71 -10.97 -3.01 13.25
CA VAL A 71 -10.55 -4.20 12.49
C VAL A 71 -11.40 -4.48 11.25
N THR A 72 -12.53 -3.79 11.10
CA THR A 72 -13.35 -3.86 9.87
C THR A 72 -12.76 -3.02 8.73
N LYS A 73 -11.76 -2.16 9.02
CA LYS A 73 -11.11 -1.25 8.10
C LYS A 73 -9.60 -1.50 8.06
N GLY A 74 -9.06 -1.77 6.87
CA GLY A 74 -7.61 -1.87 6.69
C GLY A 74 -6.93 -0.50 6.77
N ILE A 75 -5.68 -0.48 7.25
CA ILE A 75 -4.83 0.72 7.31
C ILE A 75 -3.47 0.47 6.67
N TYR A 76 -2.83 1.55 6.25
CA TYR A 76 -1.39 1.61 6.08
C TYR A 76 -0.75 2.27 7.28
N VAL A 77 0.33 1.68 7.79
CA VAL A 77 1.40 2.41 8.49
C VAL A 77 2.38 2.88 7.42
N GLY A 78 2.72 4.16 7.37
CA GLY A 78 3.62 4.67 6.33
C GLY A 78 4.31 5.98 6.68
N LEU A 79 5.34 6.29 5.90
CA LEU A 79 6.02 7.59 5.95
C LEU A 79 5.33 8.56 4.99
N CYS A 80 4.89 9.71 5.48
CA CYS A 80 4.26 10.74 4.65
C CYS A 80 4.79 12.12 4.97
N VAL A 81 4.62 13.05 4.02
CA VAL A 81 4.69 14.48 4.34
C VAL A 81 3.65 14.77 5.41
N LYS A 82 4.09 15.44 6.47
CA LYS A 82 3.23 15.77 7.59
C LYS A 82 2.16 16.76 7.12
N PRO A 83 0.86 16.47 7.29
CA PRO A 83 -0.17 17.41 6.90
C PRO A 83 -0.22 18.61 7.85
N ALA A 84 -0.75 19.72 7.35
CA ALA A 84 -1.28 20.75 8.24
C ALA A 84 -2.37 20.16 9.15
N ALA A 85 -2.65 20.81 10.29
CA ALA A 85 -3.67 20.34 11.22
C ALA A 85 -5.02 20.12 10.52
N GLY A 86 -5.60 18.92 10.68
CA GLY A 86 -6.83 18.50 10.01
C GLY A 86 -6.69 18.08 8.54
N GLY A 87 -5.47 18.13 7.99
CA GLY A 87 -5.18 17.79 6.60
C GLY A 87 -4.96 16.29 6.34
N ALA A 88 -4.67 15.96 5.07
CA ALA A 88 -4.39 14.61 4.62
C ALA A 88 -2.89 14.28 4.59
N PRO A 89 -2.41 13.22 5.27
CA PRO A 89 -1.08 12.70 5.04
C PRO A 89 -0.92 12.34 3.57
N SER A 90 -0.14 13.15 2.86
CA SER A 90 0.16 12.99 1.44
C SER A 90 1.22 14.01 1.01
N PRO A 91 2.12 13.67 0.08
CA PRO A 91 2.35 12.32 -0.44
C PRO A 91 2.97 11.39 0.61
N CYS A 92 2.78 10.09 0.40
CA CYS A 92 3.37 9.03 1.23
C CYS A 92 4.38 8.22 0.42
N GLY A 93 5.45 7.78 1.08
CA GLY A 93 6.42 6.86 0.50
C GLY A 93 5.80 5.49 0.24
N GLY A 94 6.27 4.80 -0.81
CA GLY A 94 5.85 3.44 -1.15
C GLY A 94 4.44 3.31 -1.76
N GLY A 95 3.61 4.36 -1.69
CA GLY A 95 2.25 4.34 -2.21
C GLY A 95 1.38 3.24 -1.59
N ALA A 96 0.33 2.81 -2.30
CA ALA A 96 -0.40 1.60 -1.92
C ALA A 96 0.45 0.38 -2.31
N ASP A 97 1.17 -0.21 -1.35
CA ASP A 97 2.03 -1.36 -1.61
C ASP A 97 1.21 -2.65 -1.81
N ARG A 98 0.64 -2.78 -3.01
CA ARG A 98 -0.15 -3.96 -3.43
C ARG A 98 0.72 -5.12 -3.91
N ALA A 99 2.04 -4.98 -3.81
CA ALA A 99 3.01 -6.00 -4.18
C ALA A 99 3.87 -6.46 -2.99
N GLY A 100 3.83 -5.77 -1.84
CA GLY A 100 4.66 -6.04 -0.67
C GLY A 100 6.15 -5.68 -0.87
N THR A 101 6.45 -4.78 -1.82
CA THR A 101 7.82 -4.42 -2.22
C THR A 101 8.15 -2.94 -2.04
N GLY A 102 7.14 -2.13 -1.70
CA GLY A 102 7.23 -0.67 -1.66
C GLY A 102 8.06 -0.12 -0.49
N GLY A 103 8.38 -0.94 0.51
CA GLY A 103 9.37 -0.70 1.58
C GLY A 103 9.07 0.44 2.55
N ALA A 104 8.20 1.39 2.18
CA ALA A 104 7.88 2.59 2.93
C ALA A 104 6.43 2.61 3.45
N SER A 105 5.73 1.47 3.36
CA SER A 105 4.46 1.27 4.06
C SER A 105 4.27 -0.20 4.46
N VAL A 106 3.47 -0.43 5.50
CA VAL A 106 3.03 -1.75 5.94
C VAL A 106 1.50 -1.77 5.94
N TRP A 107 0.91 -2.76 5.28
CA TRP A 107 -0.55 -2.91 5.21
C TRP A 107 -1.04 -3.77 6.37
N ILE A 108 -1.91 -3.22 7.21
CA ILE A 108 -2.59 -3.94 8.29
C ILE A 108 -4.07 -4.10 7.91
N SER A 109 -4.55 -5.34 7.77
CA SER A 109 -5.97 -5.62 7.51
C SER A 109 -6.33 -7.05 7.87
N SER A 110 -7.41 -7.23 8.63
CA SER A 110 -7.99 -8.55 8.90
C SER A 110 -8.98 -9.02 7.81
N ASN A 111 -9.35 -8.13 6.89
CA ASN A 111 -10.27 -8.41 5.78
C ASN A 111 -9.78 -7.81 4.45
N PRO A 112 -8.54 -8.11 4.01
CA PRO A 112 -8.04 -7.57 2.75
C PRO A 112 -8.80 -8.15 1.54
N PRO A 113 -8.92 -7.41 0.42
CA PRO A 113 -9.32 -7.98 -0.86
C PRO A 113 -8.46 -9.19 -1.25
N GLY A 114 -8.95 -10.02 -2.19
CA GLY A 114 -8.28 -11.27 -2.54
C GLY A 114 -6.80 -11.17 -2.93
N TYR A 115 -6.36 -10.06 -3.54
CA TYR A 115 -4.94 -9.84 -3.85
C TYR A 115 -4.07 -9.54 -2.62
N GLY A 116 -4.67 -9.14 -1.50
CA GLY A 116 -3.99 -8.73 -0.28
C GLY A 116 -3.87 -9.79 0.79
N VAL A 117 -4.46 -10.98 0.62
CA VAL A 117 -4.52 -12.02 1.66
C VAL A 117 -3.13 -12.46 2.15
N ASN A 118 -2.12 -12.42 1.28
CA ASN A 118 -0.74 -12.78 1.63
C ASN A 118 0.18 -11.54 1.73
N LEU A 119 -0.39 -10.34 1.71
CA LEU A 119 0.35 -9.07 1.75
C LEU A 119 0.03 -8.28 3.03
N ALA A 120 -1.24 -8.26 3.44
CA ALA A 120 -1.67 -7.57 4.64
C ALA A 120 -1.38 -8.41 5.88
N ILE A 121 -0.90 -7.74 6.92
CA ILE A 121 -0.75 -8.31 8.25
C ILE A 121 -2.11 -8.18 8.96
N PRO A 122 -2.69 -9.26 9.50
CA PRO A 122 -3.95 -9.15 10.23
C PRO A 122 -3.76 -8.35 11.52
N TYR A 123 -4.80 -7.62 11.93
CA TYR A 123 -4.81 -7.05 13.28
C TYR A 123 -4.80 -8.16 14.33
N GLY A 124 -4.13 -7.88 15.43
CA GLY A 124 -4.29 -8.58 16.69
C GLY A 124 -5.59 -8.21 17.41
N PRO A 125 -5.80 -8.77 18.62
CA PRO A 125 -6.98 -8.50 19.43
C PRO A 125 -7.23 -7.00 19.63
N ASN A 126 -8.51 -6.59 19.60
CA ASN A 126 -8.94 -5.20 19.82
C ASN A 126 -8.27 -4.17 18.89
N GLY A 127 -7.98 -4.54 17.65
CA GLY A 127 -7.35 -3.62 16.67
C GLY A 127 -5.90 -3.30 17.00
N SER A 128 -5.19 -4.25 17.63
CA SER A 128 -3.78 -4.10 17.89
C SER A 128 -2.93 -4.51 16.69
N PHE A 129 -1.72 -3.98 16.60
CA PHE A 129 -0.68 -4.49 15.72
C PHE A 129 0.69 -4.12 16.28
N ARG A 130 1.72 -4.85 15.85
CA ARG A 130 3.12 -4.53 16.10
C ARG A 130 3.93 -4.93 14.90
N VAL A 131 4.65 -3.98 14.32
CA VAL A 131 5.42 -4.19 13.09
C VAL A 131 6.80 -3.55 13.19
N GLU A 132 7.77 -4.17 12.54
CA GLU A 132 9.03 -3.51 12.20
C GLU A 132 8.80 -2.70 10.93
N PHE A 133 9.15 -1.42 10.99
CA PHE A 133 8.96 -0.48 9.89
C PHE A 133 10.31 0.10 9.49
N GLY A 134 10.79 -0.28 8.30
CA GLY A 134 11.95 0.34 7.68
C GLY A 134 11.60 1.74 7.20
N VAL A 135 12.39 2.74 7.61
CA VAL A 135 12.09 4.14 7.35
C VAL A 135 13.36 4.86 6.91
N GLY A 136 13.33 5.45 5.71
CA GLY A 136 14.39 6.29 5.16
C GLY A 136 13.89 7.70 4.89
N PRO A 137 14.77 8.70 4.72
CA PRO A 137 14.33 10.10 4.61
C PRO A 137 13.59 10.40 3.30
N THR A 138 13.71 9.56 2.28
CA THR A 138 13.17 9.85 0.94
C THR A 138 11.76 9.26 0.76
N ILE A 139 10.79 10.11 0.44
CA ILE A 139 9.42 9.70 0.08
C ILE A 139 9.34 9.30 -1.39
N ASN A 140 10.02 10.04 -2.26
CA ASN A 140 10.18 9.81 -3.70
C ASN A 140 11.39 10.61 -4.20
N ASP A 141 11.69 10.55 -5.50
CA ASP A 141 12.86 11.20 -6.11
C ASP A 141 12.98 12.71 -5.88
N VAL A 142 11.91 13.38 -5.45
CA VAL A 142 11.87 14.84 -5.26
C VAL A 142 11.57 15.28 -3.82
N ILE A 143 11.14 14.39 -2.93
CA ILE A 143 10.77 14.73 -1.55
C ILE A 143 11.66 13.98 -0.56
N ASP A 144 12.39 14.76 0.22
CA ASP A 144 13.26 14.29 1.30
C ASP A 144 12.87 14.93 2.64
N CYS A 145 12.61 14.10 3.64
CA CYS A 145 12.18 14.44 4.98
C CYS A 145 13.27 15.11 5.85
N ARG A 146 14.50 15.27 5.32
CA ARG A 146 15.50 16.19 5.89
C ARG A 146 15.27 17.64 5.46
N SER A 147 14.46 17.88 4.43
CA SER A 147 14.11 19.21 3.92
C SER A 147 12.65 19.61 4.13
N VAL A 148 11.76 18.64 4.41
CA VAL A 148 10.35 18.89 4.68
C VAL A 148 9.89 18.14 5.92
N ASP A 149 8.87 18.68 6.59
CA ASP A 149 8.27 18.00 7.73
C ASP A 149 7.58 16.70 7.30
N CYS A 150 7.99 15.58 7.89
CA CYS A 150 7.41 14.28 7.67
C CYS A 150 6.87 13.66 8.97
N ALA A 151 6.10 12.59 8.81
CA ALA A 151 5.53 11.84 9.92
C ALA A 151 5.40 10.34 9.57
N ILE A 152 5.51 9.49 10.59
CA ILE A 152 4.93 8.15 10.54
C ILE A 152 3.44 8.30 10.81
N VAL A 153 2.62 7.76 9.93
CA VAL A 153 1.17 7.87 10.02
C VAL A 153 0.49 6.52 9.93
N THR A 154 -0.66 6.40 10.57
CA THR A 154 -1.69 5.47 10.11
C THR A 154 -2.66 6.20 9.20
N LYS A 155 -3.20 5.49 8.21
CA LYS A 155 -4.34 5.96 7.42
C LYS A 155 -5.14 4.77 6.91
N ASN A 156 -6.43 4.95 6.67
CA ASN A 156 -7.20 3.89 6.01
C ASN A 156 -6.60 3.54 4.64
N ASP A 157 -6.68 2.26 4.29
CA ASP A 157 -6.09 1.72 3.08
C ASP A 157 -6.79 2.22 1.81
N HIS A 158 -6.26 1.87 0.64
CA HIS A 158 -6.74 2.35 -0.65
C HIS A 158 -8.16 1.89 -1.01
N THR A 159 -8.78 1.01 -0.23
CA THR A 159 -10.19 0.61 -0.46
C THR A 159 -11.17 1.66 0.08
N ILE A 160 -10.73 2.47 1.04
CA ILE A 160 -11.53 3.48 1.75
C ILE A 160 -10.67 4.73 2.05
N TYR A 161 -9.91 5.17 1.05
CA TYR A 161 -8.85 6.17 1.19
C TYR A 161 -9.33 7.52 1.78
N ASP A 162 -10.54 7.95 1.44
CA ASP A 162 -11.10 9.23 1.89
C ASP A 162 -11.59 9.19 3.34
N ASP A 163 -11.74 8.00 3.93
CA ASP A 163 -12.10 7.86 5.32
C ASP A 163 -10.87 8.10 6.20
N ARG A 164 -10.96 9.12 7.05
CA ARG A 164 -9.87 9.60 7.90
C ARG A 164 -10.01 9.18 9.36
N SER A 165 -10.95 8.27 9.65
CA SER A 165 -11.30 7.84 11.01
C SER A 165 -10.21 7.04 11.73
N GLN A 166 -9.09 6.73 11.06
CA GLN A 166 -8.00 5.94 11.62
C GLN A 166 -6.65 6.64 11.50
N ASP A 167 -6.64 7.94 11.22
CA ASP A 167 -5.37 8.64 11.11
C ASP A 167 -4.82 9.01 12.46
N LEU A 168 -3.58 8.62 12.66
CA LEU A 168 -2.74 9.06 13.75
C LEU A 168 -1.41 9.49 13.14
N ILE A 169 -0.84 10.57 13.65
CA ILE A 169 0.31 11.26 13.06
C ILE A 169 1.36 11.44 14.15
N ILE A 170 2.54 10.86 13.94
CA ILE A 170 3.73 11.06 14.78
C ILE A 170 4.77 11.76 13.92
N PRO A 171 5.04 13.07 14.15
CA PRO A 171 6.13 13.78 13.47
C PRO A 171 7.46 13.08 13.69
N ILE A 172 8.33 13.11 12.69
CA ILE A 172 9.67 12.53 12.79
C ILE A 172 10.76 13.48 12.31
N THR A 173 12.00 13.24 12.72
CA THR A 173 13.19 13.91 12.18
C THR A 173 14.26 12.89 11.80
N PHE A 174 15.00 13.22 10.74
CA PHE A 174 16.20 12.49 10.34
C PHE A 174 17.44 13.32 10.62
N THR A 175 18.53 12.62 10.91
CA THR A 175 19.88 13.18 10.96
C THR A 175 20.45 13.38 9.56
N GLY A 176 21.47 14.22 9.46
CA GLY A 176 22.13 14.57 8.20
C GLY A 176 21.37 15.63 7.40
N GLU A 177 21.99 16.09 6.33
CA GLU A 177 21.42 17.08 5.42
C GLU A 177 20.82 16.38 4.19
N ALA A 178 19.75 16.93 3.64
CA ALA A 178 19.24 16.45 2.36
C ALA A 178 20.33 16.63 1.29
N PRO A 179 20.43 15.72 0.31
CA PRO A 179 21.31 15.94 -0.83
C PRO A 179 20.91 17.27 -1.47
N THR A 180 21.88 18.18 -1.60
CA THR A 180 21.68 19.37 -2.41
C THR A 180 21.31 18.91 -3.80
N THR A 181 20.08 19.20 -4.22
CA THR A 181 19.70 19.11 -5.62
C THR A 181 20.61 20.06 -6.39
N THR A 182 21.72 19.54 -6.92
CA THR A 182 22.44 20.21 -7.98
C THR A 182 21.49 20.18 -9.16
N VAL A 183 20.64 21.19 -9.27
CA VAL A 183 20.17 21.64 -10.57
C VAL A 183 21.46 21.82 -11.37
N PRO A 184 21.70 21.06 -12.46
CA PRO A 184 22.82 21.35 -13.33
C PRO A 184 22.72 22.84 -13.59
N ALA A 185 23.74 23.61 -13.18
CA ALA A 185 23.79 25.03 -13.49
C ALA A 185 23.40 25.11 -14.96
N ALA A 186 22.36 25.88 -15.28
CA ALA A 186 21.96 26.07 -16.65
C ALA A 186 23.22 26.55 -17.37
N THR A 187 23.88 25.63 -18.08
CA THR A 187 24.95 25.97 -18.99
C THR A 187 24.30 26.98 -19.90
N ASP A 188 24.82 28.21 -19.92
CA ASP A 188 24.36 29.28 -20.80
C ASP A 188 24.13 28.69 -22.20
N ALA A 189 22.89 28.29 -22.46
CA ALA A 189 22.46 27.96 -23.80
C ALA A 189 22.49 29.30 -24.51
N PRO A 190 23.22 29.41 -25.64
CA PRO A 190 23.26 30.67 -26.36
C PRO A 190 21.83 31.09 -26.63
N ALA A 191 21.50 32.35 -26.35
CA ALA A 191 20.18 32.91 -26.60
C ALA A 191 19.89 32.86 -28.12
N ASN A 192 19.35 31.74 -28.60
CA ASN A 192 18.60 31.71 -29.84
C ASN A 192 17.27 32.40 -29.54
N THR A 193 17.22 33.68 -29.90
CA THR A 193 16.00 34.45 -30.11
C THR A 193 15.22 33.80 -31.25
N GLU A 194 14.53 32.70 -30.97
CA GLU A 194 13.32 32.38 -31.70
C GLU A 194 12.15 32.80 -30.82
N ALA A 195 11.32 33.68 -31.38
CA ALA A 195 10.15 34.20 -30.71
C ALA A 195 9.28 33.03 -30.25
N VAL A 196 9.08 32.92 -28.95
CA VAL A 196 8.00 32.10 -28.39
C VAL A 196 6.71 32.79 -28.79
N THR A 197 6.14 32.33 -29.90
CA THR A 197 4.75 32.63 -30.24
C THR A 197 3.91 31.99 -29.13
N GLU A 198 3.16 32.82 -28.42
CA GLU A 198 2.21 32.41 -27.41
C GLU A 198 1.33 31.28 -27.97
N ILE A 199 1.43 30.07 -27.41
CA ILE A 199 0.53 28.96 -27.77
C ILE A 199 -0.82 29.31 -27.16
N THR A 200 -1.70 29.89 -27.97
CA THR A 200 -3.10 30.02 -27.61
C THR A 200 -3.82 28.71 -27.89
N VAL A 201 -4.75 28.35 -27.02
CA VAL A 201 -5.49 27.07 -27.02
C VAL A 201 -6.21 26.77 -28.35
N ALA A 202 -6.30 27.74 -29.27
CA ALA A 202 -6.88 27.56 -30.60
C ALA A 202 -6.01 26.74 -31.56
N ASP A 203 -4.67 26.81 -31.44
CA ASP A 203 -3.77 26.31 -32.49
C ASP A 203 -3.66 24.77 -32.55
N ASN A 204 -4.14 24.06 -31.51
CA ASN A 204 -4.05 22.60 -31.41
C ASN A 204 -5.40 21.87 -31.47
N LEU A 205 -6.49 22.58 -31.81
CA LEU A 205 -7.82 21.96 -31.85
C LEU A 205 -7.98 21.05 -33.08
N ASP A 206 -7.35 21.39 -34.21
CA ASP A 206 -7.40 20.59 -35.43
C ASP A 206 -6.57 19.31 -35.33
N GLU A 207 -5.46 19.33 -34.59
CA GLU A 207 -4.61 18.15 -34.32
C GLU A 207 -5.29 17.16 -33.37
N LEU A 208 -5.97 17.67 -32.33
CA LEU A 208 -6.83 16.87 -31.47
C LEU A 208 -8.01 16.25 -32.23
N THR A 209 -8.54 16.95 -33.24
CA THR A 209 -9.61 16.45 -34.10
C THR A 209 -9.12 15.39 -35.09
N ALA A 210 -7.87 15.49 -35.57
CA ALA A 210 -7.23 14.47 -36.42
C ALA A 210 -6.97 13.16 -35.65
N ILE A 211 -6.56 13.25 -34.39
CA ILE A 211 -6.38 12.09 -33.50
C ILE A 211 -7.73 11.44 -33.17
N ALA A 212 -8.79 12.25 -32.95
CA ALA A 212 -10.13 11.74 -32.69
C ALA A 212 -10.82 11.11 -33.92
N THR A 213 -10.44 11.52 -35.14
CA THR A 213 -11.02 11.03 -36.39
C THR A 213 -10.19 9.97 -37.11
N GLY A 214 -9.00 9.65 -36.59
CA GLY A 214 -8.22 8.48 -37.02
C GLY A 214 -7.81 8.52 -38.48
N ARG A 215 -7.23 9.64 -38.94
CA ARG A 215 -6.75 9.78 -40.31
C ARG A 215 -5.24 10.00 -40.36
N ASP A 216 -4.48 8.96 -40.04
CA ASP A 216 -3.08 8.87 -40.43
C ASP A 216 -2.92 7.92 -41.61
N GLU A 217 -2.62 8.52 -42.76
CA GLU A 217 -2.20 7.88 -44.00
C GLU A 217 -0.83 7.21 -43.77
N GLY A 218 -0.79 6.01 -43.18
CA GLY A 218 0.47 5.25 -43.11
C GLY A 218 0.58 4.07 -42.14
N SER A 219 -0.40 3.78 -41.29
CA SER A 219 -0.23 2.74 -40.26
C SER A 219 -1.40 1.74 -40.20
N ASN A 220 -1.16 0.50 -40.65
CA ASN A 220 -2.16 -0.58 -40.75
C ASN A 220 -2.63 -1.17 -39.40
N ILE A 221 -2.37 -0.51 -38.27
CA ILE A 221 -2.72 -0.99 -36.94
C ILE A 221 -4.16 -0.62 -36.53
N GLY A 222 -4.71 0.47 -37.09
CA GLY A 222 -6.09 0.91 -36.82
C GLY A 222 -7.18 0.01 -37.45
N LEU A 223 -6.85 -0.69 -38.54
CA LEU A 223 -7.80 -1.54 -39.26
C LEU A 223 -8.18 -2.80 -38.45
N ILE A 224 -7.23 -3.36 -37.69
CA ILE A 224 -7.42 -4.64 -36.98
C ILE A 224 -8.35 -4.48 -35.77
N VAL A 225 -8.33 -3.31 -35.11
CA VAL A 225 -9.15 -3.04 -33.92
C VAL A 225 -10.58 -2.63 -34.29
N PHE A 226 -10.77 -1.90 -35.40
CA PHE A 226 -12.11 -1.49 -35.84
C PHE A 226 -12.94 -2.64 -36.42
N PHE A 227 -12.35 -3.53 -37.21
CA PHE A 227 -13.11 -4.66 -37.76
C PHE A 227 -13.47 -5.71 -36.71
N SER A 228 -12.68 -5.86 -35.64
CA SER A 228 -13.00 -6.78 -34.54
C SER A 228 -14.12 -6.25 -33.65
N ALA A 229 -14.15 -4.94 -33.35
CA ALA A 229 -15.24 -4.34 -32.57
C ALA A 229 -16.57 -4.29 -33.34
N VAL A 230 -16.55 -3.95 -34.63
CA VAL A 230 -17.77 -3.90 -35.46
C VAL A 230 -18.34 -5.29 -35.72
N LEU A 231 -17.50 -6.31 -35.92
CA LEU A 231 -17.96 -7.69 -36.11
C LEU A 231 -18.63 -8.26 -34.84
N VAL A 232 -18.11 -7.96 -33.65
CA VAL A 232 -18.71 -8.39 -32.38
C VAL A 232 -20.06 -7.72 -32.13
N VAL A 233 -20.21 -6.43 -32.48
CA VAL A 233 -21.48 -5.70 -32.33
C VAL A 233 -22.53 -6.17 -33.34
N VAL A 234 -22.14 -6.44 -34.59
CA VAL A 234 -23.07 -6.94 -35.63
C VAL A 234 -23.54 -8.37 -35.32
N ILE A 235 -22.64 -9.26 -34.88
CA ILE A 235 -22.99 -10.63 -34.49
C ILE A 235 -23.83 -10.63 -33.20
N GLY A 236 -23.48 -9.81 -32.21
CA GLY A 236 -24.25 -9.67 -30.96
C GLY A 236 -25.67 -9.13 -31.19
N GLY A 237 -25.81 -8.13 -32.07
CA GLY A 237 -27.11 -7.56 -32.44
C GLY A 237 -28.02 -8.53 -33.20
N ALA A 238 -27.47 -9.32 -34.13
CA ALA A 238 -28.23 -10.32 -34.87
C ALA A 238 -28.75 -11.48 -33.99
N VAL A 239 -27.98 -11.90 -32.98
CA VAL A 239 -28.36 -12.96 -32.03
C VAL A 239 -29.44 -12.48 -31.05
N LEU A 240 -29.39 -11.21 -30.62
CA LEU A 240 -30.42 -10.64 -29.74
C LEU A 240 -31.75 -10.42 -30.48
N LEU A 241 -31.73 -9.97 -31.74
CA LEU A 241 -32.94 -9.77 -32.55
C LEU A 241 -33.64 -11.08 -32.93
N THR A 242 -32.88 -12.16 -33.16
CA THR A 242 -33.46 -13.49 -33.42
C THR A 242 -34.06 -14.13 -32.17
N ARG A 243 -33.46 -13.94 -30.98
CA ARG A 243 -34.06 -14.37 -29.70
C ARG A 243 -35.32 -13.58 -29.35
N ALA A 244 -35.34 -12.26 -29.60
CA ALA A 244 -36.51 -11.42 -29.35
C ALA A 244 -37.71 -11.77 -30.25
N ARG A 245 -37.47 -12.16 -31.52
CA ARG A 245 -38.52 -12.64 -32.42
C ARG A 245 -39.08 -14.01 -32.02
N LYS A 246 -38.23 -14.92 -31.49
CA LYS A 246 -38.67 -16.25 -31.03
C LYS A 246 -39.59 -16.16 -29.80
N ASN A 247 -39.38 -15.20 -28.90
CA ASN A 247 -40.19 -15.02 -27.69
C ASN A 247 -41.50 -14.24 -27.90
N ARG A 248 -41.73 -13.65 -29.08
CA ARG A 248 -42.98 -12.93 -29.42
C ARG A 248 -43.95 -13.76 -30.28
N GLY A 249 -43.60 -15.01 -30.60
CA GLY A 249 -44.38 -15.90 -31.46
C GLY A 249 -44.74 -17.25 -30.82
N SER A 250 -44.83 -17.33 -29.50
CA SER A 250 -45.39 -18.48 -28.76
C SER A 250 -46.42 -17.99 -27.76
#